data_AF-Q51049-F1
#
_entry.id   AF-Q51049-F1
#
_cell.length_a   1.000
_cell.length_b   1.000
_cell.length_c   1.000
_cell.angle_alpha   90.00
_cell.angle_beta   90.00
_cell.angle_gamma   90.00
#
_symmetry.space_group_name_H-M   'P 1'
#
loop_
_entity.id
_entity.type
_entity.pdbx_description
1 polymer ?
#
loop_
_entity_poly.entity_id
_entity_poly.type
_entity_poly.pdbx_seq_one_letter_code
_entity_poly.pdbx_strand_id
1 'polypeptide(L)'
;KSAVAGYYLNHGEWPKDNDSAGVASASKIIGKYVKQVEVKNGVVTAEMASTGVNKEIKDKKLSLWAKRQDGSVKWFCGQPVTRGAGNAGKADDVTKAGNDNEKINTKHLPSTCRDNFDAS
;
A
#
# COMPACT_ATOMS: atom_id res chain seq x y z
N LYS A 1 8.72 1.97 1.64
CA LYS A 1 8.46 3.44 1.68
C LYS A 1 9.54 4.23 0.96
N SER A 2 10.80 4.18 1.42
CA SER A 2 11.90 4.98 0.85
C SER A 2 12.09 4.77 -0.66
N ALA A 3 12.10 3.52 -1.13
CA ALA A 3 12.27 3.21 -2.55
C ALA A 3 11.13 3.79 -3.43
N VAL A 4 9.87 3.62 -2.99
CA VAL A 4 8.70 4.16 -3.68
C VAL A 4 8.69 5.69 -3.71
N ALA A 5 9.02 6.34 -2.58
CA ALA A 5 9.10 7.79 -2.50
C ALA A 5 10.26 8.35 -3.33
N GLY A 6 11.43 7.72 -3.28
CA GLY A 6 12.59 8.10 -4.08
C GLY A 6 12.33 7.96 -5.57
N TYR A 7 11.66 6.88 -6.00
CA TYR A 7 11.24 6.72 -7.39
C TYR A 7 10.35 7.88 -7.83
N TYR A 8 9.33 8.22 -7.05
CA TYR A 8 8.43 9.33 -7.34
C TYR A 8 9.16 10.67 -7.46
N LEU A 9 10.06 10.97 -6.52
CA LEU A 9 10.83 12.22 -6.54
C LEU A 9 11.79 12.31 -7.75
N ASN A 10 12.29 11.17 -8.24
CA ASN A 10 13.20 11.13 -9.38
C ASN A 10 12.49 11.11 -10.75
N HIS A 11 11.28 10.55 -10.84
CA HIS A 11 10.59 10.30 -12.11
C HIS A 11 9.30 11.13 -12.26
N GLY A 12 8.80 11.75 -11.20
CA GLY A 12 7.54 12.50 -11.21
C GLY A 12 6.28 11.63 -11.27
N GLU A 13 6.43 10.30 -11.25
CA GLU A 13 5.35 9.32 -11.30
C GLU A 13 5.58 8.19 -10.30
N TRP A 14 4.51 7.50 -9.92
CA TRP A 14 4.62 6.38 -8.98
C TRP A 14 5.09 5.11 -9.69
N PRO A 15 5.96 4.29 -9.05
CA PRO A 15 6.43 3.07 -9.67
C PRO A 15 5.27 2.11 -9.90
N LYS A 16 5.18 1.58 -11.13
CA LYS A 16 4.09 0.66 -11.52
C LYS A 16 4.09 -0.64 -10.73
N ASP A 17 5.27 -1.14 -10.34
CA ASP A 17 5.49 -2.44 -9.69
C ASP A 17 6.73 -2.43 -8.76
N ASN A 18 6.98 -3.57 -8.10
CA ASN A 18 8.14 -3.80 -7.22
C ASN A 18 9.47 -3.57 -7.94
N ASP A 19 9.60 -4.08 -9.16
CA ASP A 19 10.85 -4.02 -9.93
C ASP A 19 11.18 -2.58 -10.32
N SER A 20 10.17 -1.82 -10.77
CA SER A 20 10.31 -0.39 -11.06
C SER A 20 10.66 0.40 -9.81
N ALA A 21 10.10 0.03 -8.65
CA ALA A 21 10.48 0.61 -7.37
C ALA A 21 11.89 0.20 -6.90
N GLY A 22 12.57 -0.74 -7.56
CA GLY A 22 13.88 -1.25 -7.17
C GLY A 22 13.87 -2.10 -5.89
N VAL A 23 12.77 -2.81 -5.62
CA VAL A 23 12.65 -3.72 -4.47
C VAL A 23 12.42 -5.15 -4.93
N ALA A 24 12.60 -6.12 -4.02
CA ALA A 24 12.37 -7.53 -4.32
C ALA A 24 10.94 -7.79 -4.83
N SER A 25 10.79 -8.82 -5.66
CA SER A 25 9.47 -9.28 -6.14
C SER A 25 8.51 -9.54 -4.98
N ALA A 26 7.21 -9.30 -5.17
CA ALA A 26 6.23 -9.31 -4.09
C ALA A 26 6.26 -10.59 -3.23
N SER A 27 6.36 -11.75 -3.88
CA SER A 27 6.43 -13.08 -3.25
C SER A 27 7.72 -13.37 -2.48
N LYS A 28 8.74 -12.51 -2.59
CA LYS A 28 9.99 -12.60 -1.83
C LYS A 28 10.01 -11.68 -0.62
N ILE A 29 9.10 -10.72 -0.53
CA ILE A 29 8.96 -9.85 0.65
C ILE A 29 7.99 -10.54 1.61
N ILE A 30 8.54 -11.47 2.39
CA ILE A 30 7.79 -12.34 3.30
C ILE A 30 8.22 -12.11 4.75
N GLY A 31 7.37 -12.50 5.69
CA GLY A 31 7.68 -12.46 7.12
C GLY A 31 6.84 -13.46 7.90
N LYS A 32 7.09 -13.57 9.22
CA LYS A 32 6.38 -14.52 10.09
C LYS A 32 4.85 -14.48 9.94
N TYR A 33 4.29 -13.29 9.74
CA TYR A 33 2.85 -13.06 9.60
C TYR A 33 2.45 -12.47 8.25
N VAL A 34 3.39 -12.28 7.33
CA VAL A 34 3.18 -11.60 6.04
C VAL A 34 3.52 -12.57 4.91
N LYS A 35 2.55 -12.79 4.03
CA LYS A 35 2.67 -13.67 2.87
C LYS A 35 3.39 -13.02 1.70
N GLN A 36 3.12 -11.75 1.43
CA GLN A 36 3.75 -10.97 0.37
C GLN A 36 3.53 -9.47 0.57
N VAL A 37 4.36 -8.67 -0.10
CA VAL A 37 4.19 -7.22 -0.19
C VAL A 37 4.30 -6.77 -1.65
N GLU A 38 3.18 -6.34 -2.21
CA GLU A 38 3.08 -5.85 -3.58
C GLU A 38 3.18 -4.32 -3.61
N VAL A 39 3.92 -3.79 -4.58
CA VAL A 39 3.86 -2.39 -4.98
C VAL A 39 3.06 -2.34 -6.28
N LYS A 40 2.03 -1.49 -6.32
CA LYS A 40 1.24 -1.26 -7.53
C LYS A 40 0.91 0.22 -7.66
N ASN A 41 1.45 0.86 -8.70
CA ASN A 41 1.35 2.32 -8.89
C ASN A 41 1.70 3.09 -7.61
N GLY A 42 2.77 2.68 -6.91
CA GLY A 42 3.22 3.28 -5.65
C GLY A 42 2.33 3.02 -4.41
N VAL A 43 1.21 2.29 -4.54
CA VAL A 43 0.51 1.73 -3.37
C VAL A 43 1.23 0.46 -2.95
N VAL A 44 1.56 0.35 -1.66
CA VAL A 44 2.20 -0.81 -1.06
C VAL A 44 1.15 -1.62 -0.31
N THR A 45 0.83 -2.82 -0.77
CA THR A 45 -0.17 -3.70 -0.16
C THR A 45 0.51 -4.92 0.46
N ALA A 46 0.29 -5.12 1.76
CA ALA A 46 0.74 -6.30 2.47
C ALA A 46 -0.41 -7.28 2.63
N GLU A 47 -0.17 -8.56 2.30
CA GLU A 47 -1.10 -9.67 2.51
C GLU A 47 -0.65 -10.49 3.71
N MET A 48 -1.57 -10.72 4.65
CA MET A 48 -1.31 -11.51 5.85
C MET A 48 -1.19 -13.00 5.52
N ALA A 49 -0.37 -13.72 6.28
CA ALA A 49 -0.19 -15.16 6.12
C ALA A 49 -1.50 -15.95 6.36
N SER A 50 -1.55 -17.16 5.80
CA SER A 50 -2.70 -18.06 5.96
C SER A 50 -2.63 -18.92 7.24
N THR A 51 -1.49 -18.91 7.91
CA THR A 51 -1.14 -19.70 9.09
C THR A 51 -0.40 -18.85 10.12
N GLY A 52 -0.53 -19.18 11.41
CA GLY A 52 0.19 -18.46 12.48
C GLY A 52 -0.32 -17.04 12.73
N VAL A 53 -1.48 -16.67 12.18
CA VAL A 53 -2.17 -15.38 12.38
C VAL A 53 -3.58 -15.60 12.94
N ASN A 54 -4.17 -14.54 13.49
CA ASN A 54 -5.57 -14.58 13.95
C ASN A 54 -6.52 -14.86 12.76
N LYS A 55 -7.55 -15.69 12.99
CA LYS A 55 -8.56 -16.06 11.99
C LYS A 55 -9.23 -14.85 11.34
N GLU A 56 -9.39 -13.75 12.07
CA GLU A 56 -10.05 -12.52 11.59
C GLU A 56 -9.18 -11.68 10.64
N ILE A 57 -7.87 -11.95 10.55
CA ILE A 57 -6.92 -11.23 9.68
C ILE A 57 -6.21 -12.13 8.66
N LYS A 58 -6.46 -13.44 8.72
CA LYS A 58 -5.95 -14.43 7.78
C LYS A 58 -6.30 -14.04 6.33
N ASP A 59 -5.31 -14.11 5.44
CA ASP A 59 -5.44 -13.80 4.00
C ASP A 59 -5.98 -12.39 3.70
N LYS A 60 -5.99 -11.50 4.71
CA LYS A 60 -6.44 -10.12 4.58
C LYS A 60 -5.29 -9.19 4.26
N LYS A 61 -5.64 -7.96 3.85
CA LYS A 61 -4.71 -6.97 3.32
C LYS A 61 -4.85 -5.64 4.05
N LEU A 62 -3.74 -4.89 4.07
CA LEU A 62 -3.70 -3.45 4.36
C LEU A 62 -2.84 -2.77 3.30
N SER A 63 -3.06 -1.47 3.10
CA SER A 63 -2.28 -0.67 2.17
C SER A 63 -1.58 0.49 2.85
N LEU A 64 -0.42 0.84 2.33
CA LEU A 64 0.25 2.10 2.54
C LEU A 64 0.33 2.83 1.21
N TRP A 65 -0.04 4.09 1.20
CA TRP A 65 0.05 4.95 0.02
C TRP A 65 0.59 6.30 0.44
N ALA A 66 1.08 7.07 -0.53
CA ALA A 66 1.58 8.40 -0.26
C ALA A 66 1.00 9.41 -1.25
N LYS A 67 0.78 10.64 -0.79
CA LYS A 67 0.40 11.78 -1.64
C LYS A 67 1.55 12.79 -1.65
N ARG A 68 1.75 13.50 -2.76
CA ARG A 68 2.75 14.57 -2.83
C ARG A 68 2.39 15.71 -1.89
N GLN A 69 3.42 16.33 -1.30
CA GLN A 69 3.34 17.52 -0.46
C GLN A 69 4.58 18.37 -0.75
N ASP A 70 4.45 19.48 -1.47
CA ASP A 70 5.48 20.52 -1.73
C ASP A 70 6.95 20.10 -1.48
N GLY A 71 7.49 19.27 -2.38
CA GLY A 71 8.89 18.80 -2.31
C GLY A 71 9.12 17.52 -1.51
N SER A 72 8.06 16.90 -1.00
CA SER A 72 8.06 15.67 -0.22
C SER A 72 6.83 14.81 -0.53
N VAL A 73 6.69 13.69 0.19
CA VAL A 73 5.48 12.86 0.15
C VAL A 73 5.00 12.56 1.58
N LYS A 74 3.68 12.61 1.80
CA LYS A 74 3.06 12.20 3.06
C LYS A 74 2.47 10.81 2.92
N TRP A 75 2.80 9.93 3.86
CA TRP A 75 2.34 8.54 3.88
C TRP A 75 1.08 8.38 4.71
N PHE A 76 0.24 7.47 4.25
CA PHE A 76 -0.98 7.00 4.90
C PHE A 76 -0.94 5.48 5.03
N CYS A 77 -1.71 4.95 5.96
CA CYS A 77 -1.81 3.53 6.23
C CYS A 77 -3.26 3.20 6.62
N GLY A 78 -3.82 2.16 6.00
CA GLY A 78 -5.20 1.80 6.26
C GLY A 78 -5.66 0.57 5.50
N GLN A 79 -6.97 0.49 5.32
CA GLN A 79 -7.58 -0.56 4.52
C GLN A 79 -7.06 -0.51 3.06
N PRO A 80 -7.16 -1.63 2.33
CA PRO A 80 -6.73 -1.71 0.94
C PRO A 80 -7.26 -0.57 0.08
N VAL A 81 -6.35 0.04 -0.68
CA VAL A 81 -6.62 1.06 -1.69
C VAL A 81 -5.93 0.71 -2.99
N THR A 82 -6.37 1.33 -4.09
CA THR A 82 -5.73 1.24 -5.41
C THR A 82 -5.51 2.62 -5.98
N ARG A 83 -4.45 2.75 -6.78
CA ARG A 83 -4.17 3.94 -7.59
C ARG A 83 -4.28 3.57 -9.06
N GLY A 84 -4.99 4.39 -9.84
CA GLY A 84 -5.03 4.25 -11.29
C GLY A 84 -3.67 4.56 -11.93
N ALA A 85 -3.39 4.01 -13.11
CA ALA A 85 -2.29 4.49 -13.94
C ALA A 85 -2.63 5.93 -14.36
N GLY A 86 -1.91 6.92 -13.83
CA GLY A 86 -2.35 8.32 -13.82
C GLY A 86 -2.50 8.95 -15.21
N ASN A 87 -3.50 9.82 -15.34
CA ASN A 87 -3.45 10.97 -16.24
C ASN A 87 -3.05 12.21 -15.43
N ALA A 88 -2.42 13.21 -16.07
CA ALA A 88 -1.98 14.45 -15.43
C ALA A 88 -3.12 15.12 -14.62
N GLY A 89 -2.86 15.41 -13.33
CA GLY A 89 -3.78 16.14 -12.43
C GLY A 89 -4.42 15.33 -11.29
N LYS A 90 -4.39 13.98 -11.32
CA LYS A 90 -4.89 13.10 -10.24
C LYS A 90 -3.94 11.94 -9.89
N ALA A 91 -2.64 12.12 -10.17
CA ALA A 91 -1.66 11.06 -10.01
C ALA A 91 -1.51 10.54 -8.57
N ASP A 92 -1.94 11.30 -7.56
CA ASP A 92 -1.80 10.93 -6.16
C ASP A 92 -3.05 10.33 -5.53
N ASP A 93 -4.21 10.49 -6.19
CA ASP A 93 -5.49 10.01 -5.70
C ASP A 93 -5.49 8.47 -5.62
N VAL A 94 -6.17 7.97 -4.59
CA VAL A 94 -6.42 6.54 -4.41
C VAL A 94 -7.91 6.31 -4.21
N THR A 95 -8.36 5.11 -4.54
CA THR A 95 -9.74 4.65 -4.33
C THR A 95 -9.74 3.43 -3.40
N LYS A 96 -10.87 3.17 -2.73
CA LYS A 96 -11.02 1.95 -1.93
C LYS A 96 -10.83 0.71 -2.82
N ALA A 97 -10.13 -0.28 -2.29
CA ALA A 97 -9.94 -1.57 -2.94
C ALA A 97 -10.29 -2.72 -2.00
N GLY A 98 -10.38 -3.93 -2.55
CA GLY A 98 -10.72 -5.14 -1.82
C GLY A 98 -12.19 -5.22 -1.39
N ASN A 99 -12.68 -6.45 -1.29
CA ASN A 99 -13.99 -6.73 -0.67
C ASN A 99 -13.84 -6.89 0.86
N ASP A 100 -14.95 -6.99 1.60
CA ASP A 100 -14.92 -7.05 3.07
C ASP A 100 -14.20 -8.29 3.63
N ASN A 101 -14.08 -9.36 2.83
CA ASN A 101 -13.30 -10.54 3.20
C ASN A 101 -11.80 -10.29 3.07
N GLU A 102 -11.38 -9.40 2.17
CA GLU A 102 -9.97 -9.05 1.95
C GLU A 102 -9.47 -7.92 2.86
N LYS A 103 -10.36 -7.10 3.44
CA LYS A 103 -9.95 -5.97 4.29
C LYS A 103 -9.76 -6.38 5.74
N ILE A 104 -8.63 -6.01 6.33
CA ILE A 104 -8.48 -6.06 7.78
C ILE A 104 -9.50 -5.10 8.42
N ASN A 105 -10.26 -5.60 9.40
CA ASN A 105 -11.18 -4.76 10.16
C ASN A 105 -10.39 -3.71 10.95
N THR A 106 -10.88 -2.48 11.00
CA THR A 106 -10.19 -1.36 11.66
C THR A 106 -9.87 -1.62 13.13
N LYS A 107 -10.62 -2.48 13.82
CA LYS A 107 -10.31 -2.91 15.21
C LYS A 107 -8.96 -3.63 15.33
N HIS A 108 -8.51 -4.30 14.28
CA HIS A 108 -7.21 -4.99 14.22
C HIS A 108 -6.09 -4.12 13.65
N LEU A 109 -6.42 -2.96 13.10
CA LEU A 109 -5.41 -2.01 12.65
C LEU A 109 -4.92 -1.19 13.85
N PRO A 110 -3.60 -0.96 13.98
CA PRO A 110 -3.06 0.03 14.90
C PRO A 110 -3.71 1.40 14.69
N SER A 111 -3.77 2.24 15.73
CA SER A 111 -4.36 3.58 15.64
C SER A 111 -3.74 4.45 14.53
N THR A 112 -2.44 4.26 14.27
CA THR A 112 -1.67 4.96 13.23
C THR A 112 -1.84 4.38 11.82
N CYS A 113 -2.67 3.35 11.65
CA CYS A 113 -2.95 2.72 10.35
C CYS A 113 -4.45 2.60 10.11
N ARG A 114 -5.19 3.68 10.36
CA ARG A 114 -6.65 3.77 10.17
C ARG A 114 -7.03 4.94 9.27
N ASP A 115 -6.13 5.36 8.39
CA ASP A 115 -6.39 6.45 7.46
C ASP A 115 -7.47 6.01 6.46
N ASN A 116 -8.40 6.92 6.17
CA ASN A 116 -9.34 6.75 5.07
C ASN A 116 -8.62 7.01 3.74
N PHE A 117 -9.12 6.39 2.66
CA PHE A 117 -8.56 6.54 1.31
C PHE A 117 -8.49 8.00 0.82
N ASP A 118 -9.36 8.87 1.34
CA ASP A 118 -9.45 10.31 1.02
C ASP A 118 -8.65 11.22 1.98
N ALA A 119 -7.94 10.65 2.96
CA ALA A 119 -7.10 11.40 3.89
C ALA A 119 -6.05 12.27 3.17
N SER A 120 -5.81 13.48 3.67
CA SER A 120 -4.91 14.50 3.10
C SER A 120 -3.86 14.94 4.10
#